data_AF-A0A1H0KUX2-F1
#
_entry.id   AF-A0A1H0KUX2-F1
#
_cell.length_a   1.000
_cell.length_b   1.000
_cell.length_c   1.000
_cell.angle_alpha   90.00
_cell.angle_beta   90.00
_cell.angle_gamma   90.00
#
_symmetry.space_group_name_H-M   'P 1'
#
loop_
_entity.id
_entity.type
_entity.pdbx_description
1 polymer ?
#
loop_
_entity_poly.entity_id
_entity_poly.type
_entity_poly.pdbx_seq_one_letter_code
_entity_poly.pdbx_strand_id
1 'polypeptide(L)'
;MAKKASAFTPPPEDEPELVGALPSKDPEPAGELSTASLPAAAPSSASKALPSYRVGKRNLSAWIDEKAFNQFKAMVSEEGKTIQDFMVEMVNREFARKGRPQIAK
;
A
#
# COMPACT_ATOMS: atom_id res chain seq x y z
N MET A 1 -42.72 -13.29 35.68
CA MET A 1 -42.54 -13.72 34.28
C MET A 1 -41.45 -12.83 33.66
N ALA A 2 -40.26 -13.36 33.40
CA ALA A 2 -39.13 -12.58 32.87
C ALA A 2 -39.01 -12.81 31.35
N LYS A 3 -39.07 -11.72 30.56
CA LYS A 3 -38.86 -11.76 29.10
C LYS A 3 -37.35 -11.76 28.84
N LYS A 4 -36.81 -12.85 28.28
CA LYS A 4 -35.41 -12.93 27.81
C LYS A 4 -35.23 -11.98 26.62
N ALA A 5 -34.20 -11.14 26.66
CA ALA A 5 -33.80 -10.32 25.52
C ALA A 5 -33.31 -11.22 24.37
N SER A 6 -33.80 -10.95 23.16
CA SER A 6 -33.38 -11.65 21.94
C SER A 6 -31.96 -11.20 21.58
N ALA A 7 -31.04 -12.15 21.51
CA ALA A 7 -29.65 -11.92 21.13
C ALA A 7 -29.54 -11.68 19.62
N PHE A 8 -28.73 -10.70 19.24
CA PHE A 8 -28.34 -10.42 17.86
C PHE A 8 -27.76 -11.69 17.22
N THR A 9 -28.35 -12.13 16.11
CA THR A 9 -27.89 -13.30 15.35
C THR A 9 -27.10 -12.79 14.14
N PRO A 10 -25.79 -13.06 14.03
CA PRO A 10 -25.04 -12.71 12.82
C PRO A 10 -25.47 -13.61 11.64
N PRO A 11 -25.42 -13.09 10.40
CA PRO A 11 -25.74 -13.87 9.20
C PRO A 11 -24.74 -15.03 9.01
N PRO A 12 -25.18 -16.15 8.41
CA PRO A 12 -24.34 -17.33 8.21
C PRO A 12 -23.17 -17.01 7.27
N GLU A 13 -21.99 -17.47 7.68
CA GLU A 13 -20.74 -17.39 6.94
C GLU A 13 -20.82 -18.30 5.72
N ASP A 14 -20.74 -17.73 4.51
CA ASP A 14 -20.48 -18.48 3.29
C ASP A 14 -19.09 -19.11 3.39
N GLU A 15 -19.07 -20.44 3.55
CA GLU A 15 -17.88 -21.26 3.62
C GLU A 15 -17.06 -21.23 2.31
N PRO A 16 -15.72 -21.33 2.40
CA PRO A 16 -14.81 -21.22 1.27
C PRO A 16 -14.85 -22.47 0.37
N GLU A 17 -15.19 -22.30 -0.92
CA GLU A 17 -15.01 -23.35 -1.93
C GLU A 17 -13.52 -23.59 -2.21
N LEU A 18 -13.00 -24.58 -1.51
CA LEU A 18 -11.73 -25.25 -1.69
C LEU A 18 -11.89 -26.35 -2.76
N VAL A 19 -11.73 -26.03 -4.05
CA VAL A 19 -11.52 -27.07 -5.08
C VAL A 19 -10.80 -26.51 -6.30
N GLY A 20 -9.57 -26.97 -6.52
CA GLY A 20 -8.76 -26.55 -7.67
C GLY A 20 -7.46 -27.32 -7.82
N ALA A 21 -7.56 -28.66 -7.84
CA ALA A 21 -6.64 -29.67 -8.36
C ALA A 21 -5.21 -29.24 -8.81
N LEU A 22 -4.21 -29.78 -8.12
CA LEU A 22 -2.88 -30.06 -8.67
C LEU A 22 -2.97 -31.15 -9.75
N PRO A 23 -2.22 -31.01 -10.86
CA PRO A 23 -1.64 -32.19 -11.50
C PRO A 23 -0.10 -32.11 -11.53
N SER A 24 0.53 -33.03 -10.82
CA SER A 24 1.92 -33.41 -11.03
C SER A 24 2.09 -34.04 -12.42
N LYS A 25 2.97 -33.50 -13.27
CA LYS A 25 3.66 -34.27 -14.32
C LYS A 25 4.81 -33.48 -14.96
N ASP A 26 6.04 -33.70 -14.48
CA ASP A 26 7.24 -33.59 -15.31
C ASP A 26 7.22 -34.74 -16.34
N PRO A 27 7.64 -34.49 -17.60
CA PRO A 27 9.06 -34.65 -17.92
C PRO A 27 9.62 -33.56 -18.86
N GLU A 28 10.91 -33.24 -18.66
CA GLU A 28 11.79 -32.59 -19.65
C GLU A 28 11.68 -33.25 -21.03
N PRO A 29 11.76 -32.43 -22.09
CA PRO A 29 12.89 -32.65 -22.98
C PRO A 29 13.66 -31.35 -23.28
N ALA A 30 14.98 -31.47 -23.21
CA ALA A 30 15.93 -30.53 -23.76
C ALA A 30 15.63 -30.26 -25.25
N GLY A 31 15.47 -28.98 -25.59
CA GLY A 31 15.30 -28.48 -26.95
C GLY A 31 15.91 -27.09 -27.05
N GLU A 32 16.92 -26.98 -27.90
CA GLU A 32 17.80 -25.84 -28.12
C GLU A 32 17.09 -24.51 -28.46
N LEU A 33 17.64 -23.43 -27.88
CA LEU A 33 17.81 -22.08 -28.41
C LEU A 33 16.80 -21.63 -29.49
N SER A 34 15.64 -21.12 -29.05
CA SER A 34 14.78 -20.29 -29.88
C SER A 34 14.86 -18.84 -29.42
N THR A 35 15.35 -18.01 -30.32
CA THR A 35 15.58 -16.57 -30.25
C THR A 35 14.46 -15.87 -29.48
N ALA A 36 14.79 -15.29 -28.32
CA ALA A 36 13.88 -14.49 -27.51
C ALA A 36 13.46 -13.25 -28.31
N SER A 37 12.40 -13.41 -29.09
CA SER A 37 11.60 -12.34 -29.66
C SER A 37 11.07 -11.51 -28.48
N LEU A 38 11.47 -10.25 -28.44
CA LEU A 38 11.02 -9.26 -27.47
C LEU A 38 9.49 -9.37 -27.31
N PRO A 39 8.94 -9.44 -26.09
CA PRO A 39 7.49 -9.38 -25.94
C PRO A 39 7.03 -8.03 -26.48
N ALA A 40 6.19 -8.11 -27.52
CA ALA A 40 5.47 -7.01 -28.10
C ALA A 40 4.89 -6.11 -27.01
N ALA A 41 5.04 -4.80 -27.19
CA ALA A 41 4.53 -3.77 -26.30
C ALA A 41 3.09 -4.12 -25.87
N ALA A 42 2.93 -4.38 -24.58
CA ALA A 42 1.62 -4.57 -23.98
C ALA A 42 0.74 -3.35 -24.30
N PRO A 43 -0.57 -3.54 -24.54
CA PRO A 43 -1.46 -2.44 -24.86
C PRO A 43 -1.38 -1.39 -23.74
N SER A 44 -1.16 -0.14 -24.14
CA SER A 44 -1.17 1.04 -23.26
C SER A 44 -2.38 0.91 -22.33
N SER A 45 -2.10 0.66 -21.04
CA SER A 45 -3.14 0.53 -20.05
C SER A 45 -3.95 1.81 -20.09
N ALA A 46 -5.25 1.68 -20.37
CA ALA A 46 -6.19 2.78 -20.28
C ALA A 46 -5.90 3.52 -18.98
N SER A 47 -5.47 4.77 -19.10
CA SER A 47 -5.02 5.60 -18.00
C SER A 47 -6.18 5.73 -17.02
N LYS A 48 -6.21 4.81 -16.05
CA LYS A 48 -7.18 4.79 -14.97
C LYS A 48 -7.08 6.16 -14.34
N ALA A 49 -8.12 6.98 -14.51
CA ALA A 49 -8.10 8.37 -14.08
C ALA A 49 -7.56 8.42 -12.66
N LEU A 50 -6.38 9.02 -12.48
CA LEU A 50 -5.75 9.07 -11.17
C LEU A 50 -6.72 9.80 -10.26
N PRO A 51 -7.05 9.24 -9.09
CA PRO A 51 -7.90 9.93 -8.13
C PRO A 51 -7.38 11.34 -7.88
N SER A 52 -8.27 12.33 -7.83
CA SER A 52 -7.91 13.76 -7.74
C SER A 52 -6.94 14.05 -6.59
N TYR A 53 -7.08 13.33 -5.47
CA TYR A 53 -6.21 13.45 -4.30
C TYR A 53 -4.76 12.96 -4.51
N ARG A 54 -4.46 12.27 -5.62
CA ARG A 54 -3.11 11.79 -6.01
C ARG A 54 -2.45 12.66 -7.08
N VAL A 55 -3.19 13.54 -7.73
CA VAL A 55 -2.65 14.40 -8.78
C VAL A 55 -1.65 15.37 -8.14
N GLY A 56 -0.41 15.36 -8.62
CA GLY A 56 0.68 16.17 -8.07
C GLY A 56 1.32 15.63 -6.78
N LYS A 57 0.83 14.52 -6.21
CA LYS A 57 1.42 13.88 -5.02
C LYS A 57 2.25 12.65 -5.41
N ARG A 58 3.40 12.46 -4.78
CA ARG A 58 4.25 11.27 -4.95
C ARG A 58 4.35 10.52 -3.62
N ASN A 59 4.47 9.19 -3.69
CA ASN A 59 4.70 8.36 -2.52
C ASN A 59 6.19 8.41 -2.12
N LEU A 60 6.44 8.52 -0.81
CA LEU A 60 7.75 8.38 -0.20
C LEU A 60 7.66 7.26 0.84
N SER A 61 8.52 6.26 0.70
CA SER A 61 8.64 5.15 1.64
C SER A 61 10.10 5.02 2.06
N ALA A 62 10.34 4.82 3.35
CA ALA A 62 11.67 4.61 3.91
C ALA A 62 11.62 3.50 4.96
N TRP A 63 12.71 2.73 5.03
CA TRP A 63 12.93 1.81 6.14
C TRP A 63 13.51 2.59 7.31
N ILE A 64 12.90 2.45 8.48
CA ILE A 64 13.29 3.10 9.71
C ILE A 64 13.19 2.11 10.86
N ASP A 65 14.04 2.28 11.87
CA ASP A 65 13.99 1.46 13.08
C ASP A 65 12.64 1.59 13.79
N GLU A 66 12.17 0.47 14.33
CA GLU A 66 10.87 0.39 15.01
C GLU A 66 10.77 1.38 16.18
N LYS A 67 11.85 1.52 16.96
CA LYS A 67 11.90 2.48 18.08
C LYS A 67 11.73 3.92 17.61
N ALA A 68 12.37 4.27 16.50
CA ALA A 68 12.26 5.61 15.90
C ALA A 68 10.85 5.86 15.36
N PHE A 69 10.24 4.85 14.71
CA PHE A 69 8.86 4.95 14.24
C PHE A 69 7.85 5.15 15.38
N ASN A 70 8.01 4.43 16.49
CA ASN A 70 7.13 4.57 17.65
C ASN A 70 7.24 5.95 18.31
N GLN A 71 8.45 6.46 18.48
CA GLN A 71 8.67 7.83 18.97
C GLN A 71 8.11 8.88 18.02
N PHE A 72 8.32 8.69 16.72
CA PHE A 72 7.79 9.57 15.70
C PHE A 72 6.26 9.65 15.77
N LYS A 73 5.56 8.51 15.89
CA LYS A 73 4.11 8.48 16.06
C LYS A 73 3.64 9.19 17.33
N ALA A 74 4.38 9.06 18.43
CA ALA A 74 4.06 9.76 19.67
C ALA A 74 4.11 11.28 19.47
N MET A 75 5.20 11.80 18.89
CA MET A 75 5.34 13.24 18.59
C MET A 75 4.22 13.78 17.69
N VAL A 76 3.87 13.03 16.64
CA VAL A 76 2.76 13.40 15.74
C VAL A 76 1.43 13.48 16.50
N SER A 77 1.20 12.54 17.42
CA SER A 77 -0.03 12.47 18.22
C SER A 77 -0.12 13.61 19.22
N GLU A 78 1.00 14.01 19.83
CA GLU A 78 1.08 15.17 20.74
C GLU A 78 0.71 16.48 20.04
N GLU A 79 1.09 16.64 18.77
CA GLU A 79 0.74 17.84 17.98
C GLU A 79 -0.66 17.80 17.37
N GLY A 80 -1.39 16.67 17.49
CA GLY A 80 -2.72 16.50 16.92
C GLY A 80 -2.74 16.56 15.39
N LYS A 81 -1.61 16.28 14.73
CA LYS A 81 -1.46 16.34 13.27
C LYS A 81 -1.53 14.94 12.65
N THR A 82 -1.73 14.90 11.34
CA THR A 82 -1.50 13.66 10.60
C THR A 82 0.01 13.43 10.42
N ILE A 83 0.43 12.16 10.32
CA ILE A 83 1.82 11.81 10.00
C ILE A 83 2.31 12.52 8.72
N GLN A 84 1.41 12.64 7.73
CA GLN A 84 1.70 13.29 6.47
C GLN A 84 2.00 14.79 6.66
N ASP A 85 1.13 15.52 7.36
CA ASP A 85 1.30 16.96 7.57
C ASP A 85 2.54 17.25 8.41
N PHE A 86 2.79 16.44 9.43
CA PHE A 86 3.99 16.55 10.26
C PHE A 86 5.27 16.31 9.43
N MET A 87 5.28 15.33 8.52
CA MET A 87 6.41 15.11 7.61
C MET A 87 6.62 16.28 6.65
N VAL A 88 5.56 16.86 6.11
CA VAL A 88 5.61 18.05 5.23
C VAL A 88 6.26 19.22 5.96
N GLU A 89 5.85 19.48 7.21
CA GLU A 89 6.41 20.53 8.04
C GLU A 89 7.88 20.26 8.38
N MET A 90 8.22 19.03 8.77
CA MET A 90 9.60 18.66 9.08
C MET A 90 10.52 18.84 7.86
N VAL A 91 10.07 18.45 6.66
CA VAL A 91 10.80 18.68 5.41
C VAL A 91 10.97 20.17 5.17
N ASN A 92 9.90 20.96 5.25
CA ASN A 92 9.99 22.42 5.06
C ASN A 92 10.92 23.10 6.07
N ARG A 93 10.96 22.62 7.32
CA ARG A 93 11.89 23.10 8.35
C ARG A 93 13.35 22.82 7.98
N GLU A 94 13.64 21.64 7.46
CA GLU A 94 14.98 21.29 6.99
C GLU A 94 15.39 22.10 5.74
N PHE A 95 14.45 22.37 4.83
CA PHE A 95 14.70 23.24 3.69
C PHE A 95 14.99 24.68 4.13
N ALA A 96 14.20 25.22 5.06
CA ALA A 96 14.42 26.54 5.63
C ALA A 96 15.79 26.63 6.34
N ARG A 97 16.18 25.61 7.11
CA ARG A 97 17.51 25.54 7.76
C ARG A 97 18.65 25.56 6.75
N LYS A 98 18.44 25.03 5.55
CA LYS A 98 19.41 25.03 4.44
C LYS A 98 19.28 26.26 3.52
N GLY A 99 18.47 27.25 3.89
CA GLY A 99 18.25 28.46 3.09
C GLY A 99 17.49 28.22 1.79
N ARG A 100 16.76 27.11 1.68
CA ARG A 100 15.95 26.76 0.51
C ARG A 100 14.49 27.17 0.72
N PRO A 101 13.76 27.54 -0.35
CA PRO A 101 12.33 27.81 -0.26
C PRO A 101 11.56 26.57 0.20
N GLN A 102 10.43 26.78 0.87
CA GLN A 102 9.51 25.70 1.22
C GLN A 102 8.93 25.07 -0.05
N ILE A 103 8.96 23.74 -0.11
CA ILE A 103 8.59 22.98 -1.32
C ILE A 103 7.39 22.07 -1.10
N ALA A 104 7.06 21.75 0.15
CA ALA A 104 5.98 20.84 0.48
C ALA A 104 4.73 21.65 0.88
N LYS A 105 3.58 21.33 0.28
CA LYS A 105 2.25 21.93 0.52
C LYS A 105 1.22 20.84 0.78
#